data_AF-A0A8K0UFC1-F1
#
_entry.id   AF-A0A8K0UFC1-F1
#
_cell.length_a   1.000
_cell.length_b   1.000
_cell.length_c   1.000
_cell.angle_alpha   90.00
_cell.angle_beta   90.00
_cell.angle_gamma   90.00
#
_symmetry.space_group_name_H-M   'P 1'
#
loop_
_entity.id
_entity.type
_entity.pdbx_description
1 polymer ?
#
loop_
_entity_poly.entity_id
_entity_poly.type
_entity_poly.pdbx_seq_one_letter_code
_entity_poly.pdbx_strand_id
1 'polypeptide(L)'
;MMAASSSAAVNLQASAGDLARRLSCLRHFLLAANELLACEKAPSREINRHSRKIITLMEIAQGTLNAAGLKLYKFASCRQDLFPYKLSYFRLLRMLQRIRPCIDDRTLHGRINRLLLPLFTNMRTPASEELAEFSQASLNAPTPPGPSSPPRHTPSTLPPHAEASPIDPNQSAPSVDYRSMPPPDVLLCGRNRYRGRPVTQRPLAATAPPPRTTSPEREDTDEENFGEDTDSDSDEESPPPLYFRPRPKFGIYCTSKLSQFRQRNDHTPHPMDY
;
A
#
# COMPACT_ATOMS: atom_id res chain seq x y z
N MET A 1 -20.57 20.30 -34.83
CA MET A 1 -19.14 20.45 -34.50
C MET A 1 -18.99 20.34 -32.98
N MET A 2 -18.66 19.15 -32.46
CA MET A 2 -18.37 18.98 -31.03
C MET A 2 -16.92 19.36 -30.80
N ALA A 3 -16.69 20.38 -29.98
CA ALA A 3 -15.35 20.82 -29.60
C ALA A 3 -14.61 19.66 -28.94
N ALA A 4 -13.50 19.26 -29.54
CA ALA A 4 -12.51 18.39 -28.92
C ALA A 4 -11.88 19.16 -27.76
N SER A 5 -12.51 19.09 -26.59
CA SER A 5 -11.85 19.36 -25.33
C SER A 5 -10.77 18.28 -25.18
N SER A 6 -9.61 18.55 -25.79
CA SER A 6 -8.38 17.79 -25.62
C SER A 6 -8.08 17.84 -24.13
N SER A 7 -8.61 16.82 -23.47
CA SER A 7 -8.54 16.57 -22.06
C SER A 7 -7.08 16.70 -21.64
N ALA A 8 -6.83 17.43 -20.56
CA ALA A 8 -5.54 17.53 -19.90
C ALA A 8 -5.14 16.17 -19.28
N ALA A 9 -5.21 15.10 -20.06
CA ALA A 9 -4.68 13.79 -19.77
C ALA A 9 -3.17 13.98 -19.70
N VAL A 10 -2.65 13.91 -18.47
CA VAL A 10 -1.23 13.96 -18.21
C VAL A 10 -0.57 12.89 -19.09
N ASN A 11 0.36 13.30 -19.96
CA ASN A 11 1.14 12.38 -20.77
C ASN A 11 2.13 11.62 -19.86
N LEU A 12 1.60 10.61 -19.16
CA LEU A 12 2.31 9.73 -18.24
C LEU A 12 3.50 9.03 -18.90
N GLN A 13 3.51 8.93 -20.23
CA GLN A 13 4.63 8.31 -20.93
C GLN A 13 5.88 9.17 -20.79
N ALA A 14 5.76 10.48 -21.04
CA ALA A 14 6.85 11.44 -20.99
C ALA A 14 7.14 11.98 -19.58
N SER A 15 6.10 12.16 -18.76
CA SER A 15 6.23 12.83 -17.45
C SER A 15 6.48 11.91 -16.26
N ALA A 16 6.42 10.57 -16.43
CA ALA A 16 6.52 9.64 -15.30
C ALA A 16 7.83 9.77 -14.51
N GLY A 17 8.96 10.00 -15.17
CA GLY A 17 10.25 10.18 -14.48
C GLY A 17 10.28 11.45 -13.62
N ASP A 18 9.76 12.55 -14.16
CA ASP A 18 9.64 13.81 -13.41
C ASP A 18 8.66 13.69 -12.23
N LEU A 19 7.50 13.07 -12.46
CA LEU A 19 6.52 12.80 -11.40
C LEU A 19 7.12 11.92 -10.30
N ALA A 20 7.87 10.89 -10.64
CA ALA A 20 8.56 10.03 -9.67
C ALA A 20 9.49 10.85 -8.78
N ARG A 21 10.34 11.69 -9.39
CA ARG A 21 11.28 12.58 -8.69
C ARG A 21 10.57 13.59 -7.79
N ARG A 22 9.44 14.15 -8.21
CA ARG A 22 8.67 15.09 -7.39
C ARG A 22 7.90 14.39 -6.27
N LEU A 23 7.36 13.19 -6.51
CA LEU A 23 6.72 12.36 -5.48
C LEU A 23 7.73 11.79 -4.47
N SER A 24 9.00 11.64 -4.84
CA SER A 24 10.08 11.28 -3.91
C SER A 24 10.53 12.44 -3.01
N CYS A 25 10.02 13.66 -3.22
CA CYS A 25 10.40 14.86 -2.47
C CYS A 25 9.19 15.49 -1.78
N LEU A 26 9.18 15.54 -0.45
CA LEU A 26 8.03 16.07 0.31
C LEU A 26 7.64 17.49 -0.12
N ARG A 27 8.62 18.36 -0.41
CA ARG A 27 8.38 19.75 -0.84
C ARG A 27 7.52 19.87 -2.12
N HIS A 28 7.65 18.92 -3.05
CA HIS A 28 6.92 18.93 -4.33
C HIS A 28 5.78 17.90 -4.39
N PHE A 29 5.61 17.13 -3.31
CA PHE A 29 4.71 16.00 -3.26
C PHE A 29 3.26 16.38 -3.57
N LEU A 30 2.75 17.47 -2.98
CA LEU A 30 1.35 17.85 -3.13
C LEU A 30 0.99 18.21 -4.57
N LEU A 31 1.87 18.93 -5.26
CA LEU A 31 1.68 19.30 -6.67
C LEU A 31 1.70 18.05 -7.55
N ALA A 32 2.69 17.19 -7.38
CA ALA A 32 2.82 15.96 -8.16
C ALA A 32 1.67 14.96 -7.88
N ALA A 33 1.18 14.89 -6.64
CA ALA A 33 0.02 14.08 -6.28
C ALA A 33 -1.25 14.58 -6.96
N ASN A 34 -1.47 15.89 -7.02
CA ASN A 34 -2.62 16.48 -7.72
C ASN A 34 -2.55 16.24 -9.23
N GLU A 35 -1.36 16.31 -9.83
CA GLU A 35 -1.18 15.94 -11.25
C GLU A 35 -1.46 14.46 -11.48
N LEU A 36 -0.98 13.58 -10.60
CA LEU A 36 -1.28 12.15 -10.69
C LEU A 36 -2.78 11.85 -10.54
N LEU A 37 -3.51 12.62 -9.72
CA LEU A 37 -4.97 12.51 -9.62
C LEU A 37 -5.70 12.83 -10.92
N ALA A 38 -5.11 13.62 -11.83
CA ALA A 38 -5.72 13.89 -13.14
C ALA A 38 -5.87 12.62 -14.00
N CYS A 39 -5.12 11.56 -13.70
CA CYS A 39 -5.24 10.26 -14.36
C CYS A 39 -6.62 9.62 -14.20
N GLU A 40 -7.40 10.00 -13.18
CA GLU A 40 -8.78 9.52 -12.99
C GLU A 40 -9.67 9.86 -14.18
N LYS A 41 -9.40 10.96 -14.88
CA LYS A 41 -10.19 11.44 -16.02
C LYS A 41 -9.76 10.81 -17.36
N ALA A 42 -8.68 10.02 -17.36
CA ALA A 42 -8.19 9.39 -18.58
C ALA A 42 -9.12 8.23 -19.00
N PRO A 43 -9.23 7.92 -20.30
CA PRO A 43 -10.01 6.78 -20.76
C PRO A 43 -9.40 5.46 -20.25
N SER A 44 -10.24 4.45 -20.03
CA SER A 44 -9.83 3.16 -19.46
C SER A 44 -8.68 2.49 -20.22
N ARG A 45 -8.59 2.67 -21.54
CA ARG A 45 -7.50 2.16 -22.38
C ARG A 45 -6.14 2.77 -22.01
N GLU A 46 -6.11 4.08 -21.76
CA GLU A 46 -4.88 4.79 -21.34
C GLU A 46 -4.49 4.42 -19.92
N ILE A 47 -5.47 4.31 -19.02
CA ILE A 47 -5.26 3.83 -17.65
C ILE A 47 -4.62 2.45 -17.67
N ASN A 48 -5.16 1.52 -18.46
CA ASN A 48 -4.63 0.17 -18.57
C ASN A 48 -3.19 0.17 -19.10
N ARG A 49 -2.93 0.90 -20.19
CA ARG A 49 -1.60 1.08 -20.79
C ARG A 49 -0.56 1.63 -19.80
N HIS A 50 -0.96 2.54 -18.92
CA HIS A 50 -0.07 3.18 -17.95
C HIS A 50 -0.19 2.63 -16.52
N SER A 51 -0.95 1.56 -16.30
CA SER A 51 -1.25 1.00 -14.97
C SER A 51 0.00 0.70 -14.14
N ARG A 52 1.01 0.07 -14.75
CA ARG A 52 2.30 -0.24 -14.11
C ARG A 52 3.02 1.02 -13.62
N LYS A 53 2.98 2.11 -14.38
CA LYS A 53 3.58 3.40 -14.02
C LYS A 53 2.81 4.04 -12.87
N ILE A 54 1.48 4.10 -12.96
CA ILE A 54 0.61 4.67 -11.91
C ILE A 54 0.87 3.96 -10.57
N ILE A 55 0.91 2.63 -10.56
CA ILE A 55 1.16 1.85 -9.32
C ILE A 55 2.56 2.14 -8.77
N THR A 56 3.58 2.20 -9.63
CA THR A 56 4.96 2.49 -9.21
C THR A 56 5.07 3.90 -8.62
N LEU A 57 4.43 4.90 -9.23
CA LEU A 57 4.36 6.26 -8.69
C LEU A 57 3.68 6.30 -7.32
N MET A 58 2.63 5.50 -7.12
CA MET A 58 1.94 5.40 -5.83
C MET A 58 2.78 4.71 -4.75
N GLU A 59 3.55 3.68 -5.11
CA GLU A 59 4.51 3.04 -4.19
C GLU A 59 5.63 4.01 -3.79
N ILE A 60 6.14 4.81 -4.73
CA ILE A 60 7.10 5.88 -4.43
C ILE A 60 6.48 6.87 -3.44
N ALA A 61 5.26 7.35 -3.74
CA ALA A 61 4.55 8.27 -2.86
C ALA A 61 4.37 7.69 -1.44
N GLN A 62 3.98 6.42 -1.33
CA GLN A 62 3.86 5.71 -0.06
C GLN A 62 5.22 5.66 0.68
N GLY A 63 6.29 5.30 -0.02
CA GLY A 63 7.65 5.24 0.50
C GLY A 63 8.13 6.58 1.05
N THR A 64 7.92 7.66 0.31
CA THR A 64 8.27 9.03 0.73
C THR A 64 7.58 9.42 2.02
N LEU A 65 6.27 9.17 2.13
CA LEU A 65 5.53 9.52 3.33
C LEU A 65 5.95 8.67 4.53
N ASN A 66 6.15 7.36 4.34
CA ASN A 66 6.67 6.48 5.39
C ASN A 66 8.06 6.93 5.86
N ALA A 67 8.96 7.32 4.94
CA ALA A 67 10.28 7.85 5.26
C ALA A 67 10.21 9.18 6.04
N ALA A 68 9.18 10.00 5.78
CA ALA A 68 8.86 11.19 6.57
C ALA A 68 8.22 10.88 7.93
N GLY A 69 8.08 9.61 8.31
CA GLY A 69 7.50 9.17 9.59
C GLY A 69 5.97 9.17 9.63
N LEU A 70 5.29 9.30 8.50
CA LEU A 70 3.82 9.24 8.45
C LEU A 70 3.32 7.80 8.56
N LYS A 71 2.42 7.56 9.51
CA LYS A 71 1.63 6.33 9.59
C LYS A 71 0.41 6.45 8.69
N LEU A 72 0.39 5.72 7.58
CA LEU A 72 -0.62 5.86 6.53
C LEU A 72 -1.95 5.13 6.81
N TYR A 73 -2.30 4.88 8.07
CA TYR A 73 -3.59 4.30 8.44
C TYR A 73 -4.64 5.39 8.68
N LYS A 74 -5.91 5.09 8.37
CA LYS A 74 -7.03 6.04 8.51
C LYS A 74 -7.10 6.65 9.93
N PHE A 75 -6.98 5.81 10.95
CA PHE A 75 -7.12 6.19 12.37
C PHE A 75 -5.79 6.52 13.07
N ALA A 76 -4.66 6.49 12.36
CA ALA A 76 -3.39 6.86 12.98
C ALA A 76 -3.34 8.38 13.21
N SER A 77 -2.90 8.79 14.41
CA SER A 77 -2.59 10.17 14.70
C SER A 77 -1.57 10.73 13.70
N CYS A 78 -1.77 11.99 13.31
CA CYS A 78 -0.93 12.68 12.33
C CYS A 78 -0.59 14.05 12.90
N ARG A 79 0.68 14.45 12.75
CA ARG A 79 1.07 15.83 13.04
C ARG A 79 0.38 16.78 12.05
N GLN A 80 0.03 17.98 12.52
CA GLN A 80 -0.75 18.95 11.72
C GLN A 80 0.00 19.42 10.46
N ASP A 81 1.32 19.58 10.55
CA ASP A 81 2.21 19.92 9.43
C ASP A 81 2.23 18.87 8.32
N LEU A 82 2.06 17.59 8.68
CA LEU A 82 2.09 16.47 7.75
C LEU A 82 0.70 16.04 7.26
N PHE A 83 -0.37 16.61 7.83
CA PHE A 83 -1.75 16.26 7.50
C PHE A 83 -2.12 16.44 6.01
N PRO A 84 -1.72 17.53 5.31
CA PRO A 84 -2.04 17.70 3.90
C PRO A 84 -1.49 16.58 3.01
N TYR A 85 -0.30 16.08 3.32
CA TYR A 85 0.34 15.00 2.57
C TYR A 85 -0.39 13.67 2.76
N LYS A 86 -0.78 13.38 4.00
CA LYS A 86 -1.63 12.23 4.32
C LYS A 86 -2.94 12.31 3.54
N LEU A 87 -3.62 13.45 3.60
CA LEU A 87 -4.89 13.64 2.90
C LEU A 87 -4.75 13.42 1.37
N SER A 88 -3.73 14.02 0.75
CA SER A 88 -3.46 13.85 -0.69
C SER A 88 -3.15 12.40 -1.06
N TYR A 89 -2.39 11.67 -0.24
CA TYR A 89 -2.16 10.24 -0.47
C TYR A 89 -3.44 9.40 -0.36
N PHE A 90 -4.31 9.68 0.61
CA PHE A 90 -5.60 9.00 0.71
C PHE A 90 -6.52 9.31 -0.48
N ARG A 91 -6.42 10.50 -1.09
CA ARG A 91 -7.09 10.79 -2.36
C ARG A 91 -6.53 9.92 -3.49
N LEU A 92 -5.21 9.77 -3.59
CA LEU A 92 -4.58 8.86 -4.57
C LEU A 92 -5.04 7.41 -4.39
N LEU A 93 -5.14 6.92 -3.15
CA LEU A 93 -5.66 5.57 -2.87
C LEU A 93 -7.12 5.40 -3.33
N ARG A 94 -7.98 6.40 -3.10
CA ARG A 94 -9.37 6.35 -3.58
C ARG A 94 -9.46 6.38 -5.11
N MET A 95 -8.63 7.20 -5.76
CA MET A 95 -8.50 7.20 -7.22
C MET A 95 -8.06 5.82 -7.73
N LEU A 96 -7.03 5.21 -7.12
CA LEU A 96 -6.59 3.85 -7.46
C LEU A 96 -7.70 2.81 -7.30
N GLN A 97 -8.49 2.91 -6.23
CA GLN A 97 -9.63 2.02 -5.98
C GLN A 97 -10.68 2.12 -7.09
N ARG A 98 -10.96 3.34 -7.60
CA ARG A 98 -11.92 3.56 -8.69
C ARG A 98 -11.41 3.05 -10.04
N ILE A 99 -10.13 3.25 -10.35
CA ILE A 99 -9.55 2.80 -11.64
C ILE A 99 -9.18 1.32 -11.65
N ARG A 100 -9.16 0.65 -10.49
CA ARG A 100 -8.83 -0.77 -10.34
C ARG A 100 -9.56 -1.70 -11.34
N PRO A 101 -10.87 -1.53 -11.63
CA PRO A 101 -11.58 -2.38 -12.59
C PRO A 101 -11.09 -2.24 -14.04
N CYS A 102 -10.36 -1.17 -14.36
CA CYS A 102 -9.84 -0.92 -15.71
C CYS A 102 -8.45 -1.57 -15.94
N ILE A 103 -7.84 -2.15 -14.91
CA ILE A 103 -6.49 -2.74 -14.97
C ILE A 103 -6.64 -4.24 -15.12
N ASP A 104 -6.29 -4.77 -16.31
CA ASP A 104 -6.45 -6.20 -16.62
C ASP A 104 -5.27 -7.06 -16.13
N ASP A 105 -4.11 -6.43 -15.87
CA ASP A 105 -2.89 -7.13 -15.44
C ASP A 105 -3.05 -7.72 -14.03
N ARG A 106 -3.23 -9.05 -13.98
CA ARG A 106 -3.38 -9.82 -12.74
C ARG A 106 -2.18 -9.69 -11.79
N THR A 107 -0.97 -9.49 -12.33
CA THR A 107 0.24 -9.34 -11.52
C THR A 107 0.21 -8.03 -10.72
N LEU A 108 -0.45 -7.00 -11.25
CA LEU A 108 -0.59 -5.70 -10.63
C LEU A 108 -1.66 -5.69 -9.53
N HIS A 109 -2.72 -6.50 -9.64
CA HIS A 109 -3.75 -6.57 -8.60
C HIS A 109 -3.20 -6.91 -7.21
N GLY A 110 -2.19 -7.79 -7.12
CA GLY A 110 -1.53 -8.10 -5.86
C GLY A 110 -0.82 -6.90 -5.22
N ARG A 111 -0.30 -5.96 -6.04
CA ARG A 111 0.31 -4.70 -5.59
C ARG A 111 -0.76 -3.68 -5.22
N ILE A 112 -1.80 -3.54 -6.04
CA ILE A 112 -2.96 -2.66 -5.78
C ILE A 112 -3.60 -3.02 -4.44
N ASN A 113 -3.88 -4.31 -4.20
CA ASN A 113 -4.50 -4.75 -2.95
C ASN A 113 -3.64 -4.37 -1.73
N ARG A 114 -2.30 -4.51 -1.83
CA ARG A 114 -1.36 -4.09 -0.79
C ARG A 114 -1.37 -2.56 -0.57
N LEU A 115 -1.38 -1.78 -1.65
CA LEU A 115 -1.47 -0.31 -1.58
C LEU A 115 -2.79 0.16 -0.95
N LEU A 116 -3.89 -0.54 -1.23
CA LEU A 116 -5.22 -0.18 -0.72
C LEU A 116 -5.48 -0.67 0.72
N LEU A 117 -4.63 -1.52 1.31
CA LEU A 117 -4.77 -1.97 2.70
C LEU A 117 -5.07 -0.84 3.69
N PRO A 118 -4.38 0.34 3.64
CA PRO A 118 -4.63 1.39 4.60
C PRO A 118 -6.00 2.07 4.48
N LEU A 119 -6.72 1.89 3.37
CA LEU A 119 -8.14 2.28 3.25
C LEU A 119 -9.07 1.30 3.96
N PHE A 120 -8.74 0.00 3.91
CA PHE A 120 -9.60 -1.08 4.41
C PHE A 120 -9.33 -1.45 5.87
N THR A 121 -8.32 -0.87 6.52
CA THR A 121 -8.12 -1.01 7.96
C THR A 121 -9.23 -0.27 8.71
N ASN A 122 -10.41 -0.88 8.73
CA ASN A 122 -11.50 -0.57 9.61
C ASN A 122 -11.14 -1.14 10.98
N MET A 123 -10.26 -0.43 11.70
CA MET A 123 -10.27 -0.56 13.15
C MET A 123 -11.68 -0.16 13.56
N ARG A 124 -12.51 -1.17 13.84
CA ARG A 124 -13.88 -1.00 14.31
C ARG A 124 -13.76 -0.43 15.71
N THR A 125 -13.49 0.86 15.82
CA THR A 125 -13.67 1.59 17.07
C THR A 125 -15.15 1.44 17.41
N PRO A 126 -15.52 0.87 18.56
CA PRO A 126 -16.91 0.80 18.96
C PRO A 126 -17.46 2.23 18.99
N ALA A 127 -18.53 2.45 18.21
CA ALA A 127 -19.44 3.59 18.20
C ALA A 127 -18.91 4.88 18.88
N SER A 128 -18.16 5.69 18.14
CA SER A 128 -18.14 7.14 18.36
C SER A 128 -18.41 7.77 17.00
N GLU A 129 -19.55 8.46 16.88
CA GLU A 129 -20.08 9.11 15.67
C GLU A 129 -19.25 10.32 15.18
N GLU A 130 -17.96 10.34 15.43
CA GLU A 130 -17.10 11.51 15.24
C GLU A 130 -16.43 11.57 13.84
N LEU A 131 -17.04 10.95 12.83
CA LEU A 131 -16.44 10.80 11.48
C LEU A 131 -17.14 11.61 10.38
N ALA A 132 -18.18 12.38 10.71
CA ALA A 132 -18.75 13.37 9.78
C ALA A 132 -17.77 14.53 9.47
N GLU A 133 -16.74 14.72 10.30
CA GLU A 133 -15.87 15.91 10.25
C GLU A 133 -14.81 15.87 9.13
N PHE A 134 -14.46 14.69 8.62
CA PHE A 134 -13.53 14.57 7.47
C PHE A 134 -14.10 15.15 6.17
N SER A 135 -15.39 15.49 6.14
CA SER A 135 -16.05 16.10 4.97
C SER A 135 -16.29 17.60 5.09
N GLN A 136 -16.00 18.24 6.25
CA GLN A 136 -16.35 19.65 6.49
C GLN A 136 -15.19 20.59 6.87
N ALA A 137 -13.95 20.11 6.99
CA ALA A 137 -12.80 21.02 7.12
C ALA A 137 -12.41 21.64 5.76
N SER A 138 -13.35 22.40 5.17
CA SER A 138 -13.12 23.28 4.02
C SER A 138 -13.43 24.71 4.47
N LEU A 139 -12.36 25.48 4.67
CA LEU A 139 -12.33 26.94 4.53
C LEU A 139 -13.29 27.73 5.45
N ASN A 140 -12.92 27.86 6.73
CA ASN A 140 -13.14 29.14 7.41
C ASN A 140 -12.14 30.15 6.83
N ALA A 141 -12.48 30.66 5.64
CA ALA A 141 -11.89 31.89 5.13
C ALA A 141 -12.48 33.06 5.93
N PRO A 142 -11.66 33.99 6.45
CA PRO A 142 -12.18 35.21 7.07
C PRO A 142 -12.86 36.05 6.00
N THR A 143 -14.19 36.13 6.07
CA THR A 143 -15.03 36.99 5.25
C THR A 143 -14.63 38.46 5.50
N PRO A 144 -14.25 39.24 4.48
CA PRO A 144 -13.99 40.67 4.65
C PRO A 144 -15.32 41.43 4.90
N PRO A 145 -15.33 42.47 5.76
CA PRO A 145 -16.50 43.30 5.98
C PRO A 145 -16.66 44.31 4.82
N GLY A 146 -17.77 44.25 4.10
CA GLY A 146 -18.09 45.17 3.00
C GLY A 146 -19.58 45.13 2.62
N PRO A 147 -20.14 46.20 2.01
CA PRO A 147 -21.17 47.00 2.66
C PRO A 147 -22.63 46.65 2.30
N SER A 148 -23.49 47.02 3.25
CA SER A 148 -24.94 47.10 3.25
C SER A 148 -25.61 47.29 1.88
N SER A 149 -26.51 46.36 1.53
CA SER A 149 -27.57 46.54 0.53
C SER A 149 -28.93 46.13 1.14
N PRO A 150 -30.04 46.78 0.78
CA PRO A 150 -31.30 46.71 1.52
C PRO A 150 -32.14 45.46 1.21
N PRO A 151 -33.06 45.06 2.11
CA PRO A 151 -33.83 43.83 1.99
C PRO A 151 -34.98 43.97 0.98
N ARG A 152 -35.03 43.07 -0.01
CA ARG A 152 -36.24 42.82 -0.81
C ARG A 152 -37.04 41.69 -0.15
N HIS A 153 -38.24 42.04 0.31
CA HIS A 153 -39.23 41.11 0.82
C HIS A 153 -39.76 40.22 -0.32
N THR A 154 -39.65 38.91 -0.15
CA THR A 154 -40.47 37.92 -0.85
C THR A 154 -41.41 37.26 0.16
N PRO A 155 -42.73 37.27 -0.06
CA PRO A 155 -43.65 36.53 0.79
C PRO A 155 -43.55 35.03 0.48
N SER A 156 -42.98 34.27 1.42
CA SER A 156 -42.95 32.80 1.34
C SER A 156 -44.22 32.25 1.98
N THR A 157 -45.09 31.71 1.13
CA THR A 157 -46.28 30.96 1.49
C THR A 157 -45.88 29.65 2.17
N LEU A 158 -46.23 29.51 3.45
CA LEU A 158 -46.13 28.27 4.23
C LEU A 158 -47.27 27.30 3.83
N PRO A 159 -47.02 25.99 3.68
CA PRO A 159 -48.06 24.98 3.79
C PRO A 159 -48.36 24.64 5.27
N PRO A 160 -49.61 24.24 5.61
CA PRO A 160 -50.05 24.00 6.98
C PRO A 160 -49.73 22.58 7.46
N HIS A 161 -49.39 22.49 8.75
CA HIS A 161 -49.68 21.39 9.69
C HIS A 161 -49.48 19.94 9.21
N ALA A 162 -48.31 19.37 9.53
CA ALA A 162 -48.22 17.97 9.92
C ALA A 162 -48.09 17.92 11.45
N GLU A 163 -49.05 17.26 12.08
CA GLU A 163 -49.21 17.13 13.52
C GLU A 163 -47.96 16.53 14.19
N ALA A 164 -47.41 17.25 15.15
CA ALA A 164 -46.46 16.71 16.11
C ALA A 164 -47.22 15.81 17.08
N SER A 165 -46.95 14.51 17.05
CA SER A 165 -47.40 13.59 18.09
C SER A 165 -46.79 14.00 19.44
N PRO A 166 -47.56 13.98 20.54
CA PRO A 166 -47.06 14.29 21.87
C PRO A 166 -46.09 13.17 22.31
N ILE A 167 -44.86 13.57 22.59
CA ILE A 167 -43.85 12.73 23.22
C ILE A 167 -44.27 12.54 24.68
N ASP A 168 -44.54 11.29 25.03
CA ASP A 168 -44.91 10.85 26.37
C ASP A 168 -43.66 10.93 27.31
N PRO A 169 -43.65 11.79 28.34
CA PRO A 169 -42.50 11.97 29.23
C PRO A 169 -42.28 10.81 30.23
N ASN A 170 -43.04 9.72 30.13
CA ASN A 170 -43.02 8.62 31.10
C ASN A 170 -42.33 7.33 30.63
N GLN A 171 -41.64 7.32 29.48
CA GLN A 171 -40.79 6.19 29.10
C GLN A 171 -39.41 6.32 29.75
N SER A 172 -39.33 5.87 30.99
CA SER A 172 -38.08 5.52 31.67
C SER A 172 -37.31 4.53 30.81
N ALA A 173 -36.18 5.00 30.26
CA ALA A 173 -35.22 4.14 29.58
C ALA A 173 -34.88 2.94 30.48
N PRO A 174 -34.80 1.71 29.94
CA PRO A 174 -34.39 0.55 30.71
C PRO A 174 -33.00 0.83 31.28
N SER A 175 -32.90 0.94 32.60
CA SER A 175 -31.64 1.06 33.30
C SER A 175 -30.87 -0.24 33.07
N VAL A 176 -29.96 -0.22 32.11
CA VAL A 176 -29.00 -1.31 31.90
C VAL A 176 -28.14 -1.37 33.15
N ASP A 177 -28.29 -2.45 33.91
CA ASP A 177 -27.58 -2.66 35.17
C ASP A 177 -26.13 -3.08 34.87
N TYR A 178 -25.25 -2.08 34.71
CA TYR A 178 -23.82 -2.26 34.44
C TYR A 178 -23.07 -2.97 35.57
N ARG A 179 -23.71 -3.25 36.73
CA ARG A 179 -23.12 -4.04 37.81
C ARG A 179 -22.98 -5.53 37.50
N SER A 180 -23.56 -6.01 36.40
CA SER A 180 -23.46 -7.42 35.99
C SER A 180 -22.33 -7.70 35.00
N MET A 181 -21.61 -6.68 34.53
CA MET A 181 -20.47 -6.87 33.63
C MET A 181 -19.19 -7.06 34.45
N PRO A 182 -18.50 -8.21 34.33
CA PRO A 182 -17.21 -8.39 34.98
C PRO A 182 -16.23 -7.32 34.48
N PRO A 183 -15.41 -6.73 35.37
CA PRO A 183 -14.47 -5.69 35.00
C PRO A 183 -13.53 -6.20 33.89
N PRO A 184 -13.30 -5.41 32.82
CA PRO A 184 -12.51 -5.82 31.67
C PRO A 184 -11.01 -5.76 31.98
N ASP A 185 -10.51 -6.49 32.99
CA ASP A 185 -9.08 -6.50 33.32
C ASP A 185 -8.62 -7.82 33.99
N VAL A 186 -8.41 -8.89 33.20
CA VAL A 186 -7.46 -9.97 33.61
C VAL A 186 -6.75 -10.69 32.45
N LEU A 187 -6.82 -10.23 31.19
CA LEU A 187 -6.07 -10.89 30.10
C LEU A 187 -4.61 -10.40 29.92
N LEU A 188 -4.06 -9.65 30.89
CA LEU A 188 -2.67 -9.19 30.87
C LEU A 188 -1.93 -9.46 32.18
N CYS A 189 -1.86 -10.72 32.63
CA CYS A 189 -0.81 -11.16 33.58
C CYS A 189 -0.62 -12.69 33.58
N GLY A 190 -0.56 -13.31 32.40
CA GLY A 190 -0.42 -14.76 32.24
C GLY A 190 0.89 -15.18 31.59
N ARG A 191 1.94 -15.36 32.40
CA ARG A 191 3.11 -16.23 32.16
C ARG A 191 3.93 -16.01 30.87
N ASN A 192 4.86 -15.05 30.92
CA ASN A 192 6.15 -15.16 30.24
C ASN A 192 7.32 -15.23 31.23
N ARG A 193 7.17 -16.06 32.27
CA ARG A 193 8.33 -16.63 32.99
C ARG A 193 8.67 -17.99 32.37
N TYR A 194 9.24 -17.97 31.17
CA TYR A 194 9.98 -19.11 30.66
C TYR A 194 11.44 -18.71 30.47
N ARG A 195 12.20 -19.07 31.52
CA ARG A 195 13.61 -19.43 31.58
C ARG A 195 14.57 -18.62 30.72
N GLY A 196 15.45 -17.92 31.43
CA GLY A 196 16.79 -17.62 30.97
C GLY A 196 17.39 -18.85 30.28
N ARG A 197 17.54 -18.74 28.97
CA ARG A 197 18.43 -19.59 28.21
C ARG A 197 19.83 -19.03 28.47
N PRO A 198 20.75 -19.79 29.08
CA PRO A 198 22.13 -19.34 29.19
C PRO A 198 22.62 -19.07 27.77
N VAL A 199 23.11 -17.85 27.56
CA VAL A 199 23.92 -17.49 26.41
C VAL A 199 25.15 -18.37 26.49
N THR A 200 25.12 -19.53 25.83
CA THR A 200 26.34 -20.20 25.43
C THR A 200 27.02 -19.26 24.44
N GLN A 201 28.00 -18.52 24.95
CA GLN A 201 28.99 -17.87 24.12
C GLN A 201 29.62 -18.96 23.25
N ARG A 202 29.16 -19.06 22.01
CA ARG A 202 29.84 -19.86 21.00
C ARG A 202 31.19 -19.17 20.79
N PRO A 203 32.32 -19.86 21.02
CA PRO A 203 33.62 -19.30 20.73
C PRO A 203 33.62 -18.85 19.27
N LEU A 204 34.10 -17.63 19.04
CA LEU A 204 34.52 -17.15 17.73
C LEU A 204 35.65 -18.06 17.27
N ALA A 205 35.31 -19.20 16.67
CA ALA A 205 36.21 -19.90 15.80
C ALA A 205 36.36 -18.99 14.58
N ALA A 206 37.51 -18.33 14.50
CA ALA A 206 37.99 -17.66 13.32
C ALA A 206 38.12 -18.72 12.21
N THR A 207 37.03 -18.96 11.49
CA THR A 207 37.11 -19.71 10.24
C THR A 207 37.76 -18.78 9.25
N ALA A 208 39.05 -19.01 9.03
CA ALA A 208 39.83 -18.40 7.98
C ALA A 208 39.06 -18.45 6.64
N PRO A 209 39.14 -17.40 5.82
CA PRO A 209 38.56 -17.44 4.48
C PRO A 209 39.19 -18.60 3.69
N PRO A 210 38.41 -19.38 2.93
CA PRO A 210 38.97 -20.38 2.04
C PRO A 210 39.90 -19.71 1.02
N PRO A 211 41.05 -20.33 0.68
CA PRO A 211 41.95 -19.82 -0.34
C PRO A 211 41.19 -19.72 -1.66
N ARG A 212 41.33 -18.56 -2.32
CA ARG A 212 40.89 -18.33 -3.69
C ARG A 212 41.58 -19.35 -4.59
N THR A 213 40.84 -20.33 -5.07
CA THR A 213 41.25 -21.17 -6.18
C THR A 213 41.26 -20.30 -7.43
N THR A 214 42.47 -19.91 -7.84
CA THR A 214 42.82 -19.50 -9.20
C THR A 214 42.41 -20.64 -10.14
N SER A 215 41.42 -20.37 -10.98
CA SER A 215 40.99 -21.22 -12.09
C SER A 215 41.83 -20.86 -13.33
N PRO A 216 42.12 -21.84 -14.21
CA PRO A 216 43.30 -21.83 -15.05
C PRO A 216 43.12 -20.98 -16.31
N GLU A 217 44.23 -20.34 -16.64
CA GLU A 217 44.78 -20.11 -17.98
C GLU A 217 44.10 -21.01 -19.02
N ARG A 218 43.29 -20.42 -19.89
CA ARG A 218 42.85 -21.06 -21.13
C ARG A 218 43.71 -20.50 -22.24
N GLU A 219 44.34 -21.46 -22.89
CA GLU A 219 45.26 -21.36 -24.00
C GLU A 219 44.72 -20.54 -25.16
N ASP A 220 45.66 -19.87 -25.80
CA ASP A 220 45.55 -19.16 -27.06
C ASP A 220 44.85 -20.01 -28.14
N THR A 221 43.80 -19.43 -28.72
CA THR A 221 43.35 -19.82 -30.05
C THR A 221 43.52 -18.60 -30.95
N ASP A 222 44.63 -18.59 -31.68
CA ASP A 222 44.83 -17.76 -32.86
C ASP A 222 43.81 -18.17 -33.93
N GLU A 223 42.80 -17.35 -34.17
CA GLU A 223 42.15 -17.30 -35.47
C GLU A 223 42.02 -15.85 -35.91
N GLU A 224 42.85 -15.49 -36.89
CA GLU A 224 42.71 -14.28 -37.69
C GLU A 224 41.34 -14.29 -38.36
N ASN A 225 40.46 -13.34 -37.99
CA ASN A 225 39.35 -12.96 -38.84
C ASN A 225 39.33 -11.45 -39.01
N PHE A 226 39.69 -11.04 -40.22
CA PHE A 226 39.56 -9.70 -40.75
C PHE A 226 38.08 -9.28 -40.76
N GLY A 227 37.80 -8.08 -40.26
CA GLY A 227 36.77 -7.24 -40.86
C GLY A 227 35.76 -6.60 -39.91
N GLU A 228 35.83 -5.27 -39.94
CA GLU A 228 34.68 -4.35 -39.90
C GLU A 228 34.35 -3.69 -38.55
N ASP A 229 34.92 -2.49 -38.42
CA ASP A 229 34.61 -1.47 -37.42
C ASP A 229 33.10 -1.24 -37.29
N THR A 230 32.55 -1.56 -36.13
CA THR A 230 31.29 -0.99 -35.66
C THR A 230 31.46 -0.55 -34.21
N ASP A 231 31.71 0.74 -34.04
CA ASP A 231 31.59 1.45 -32.77
C ASP A 231 30.17 1.28 -32.21
N SER A 232 30.03 0.39 -31.22
CA SER A 232 28.81 0.27 -30.44
C SER A 232 29.21 0.04 -28.97
N ASP A 233 29.56 1.14 -28.31
CA ASP A 233 29.68 1.24 -26.85
C ASP A 233 28.33 0.88 -26.21
N SER A 234 28.16 -0.41 -25.94
CA SER A 234 27.14 -0.94 -25.04
C SER A 234 27.87 -1.50 -23.82
N ASP A 235 28.00 -0.65 -22.80
CA ASP A 235 28.37 -1.06 -21.45
C ASP A 235 27.31 -2.01 -20.89
N GLU A 236 27.44 -3.29 -21.23
CA GLU A 236 26.61 -4.38 -20.70
C GLU A 236 27.09 -4.70 -19.27
N GLU A 237 26.66 -3.85 -18.33
CA GLU A 237 26.90 -4.02 -16.90
C GLU A 237 26.18 -5.28 -16.40
N SER A 238 26.91 -6.39 -16.33
CA SER A 238 26.44 -7.67 -15.82
C SER A 238 25.83 -7.51 -14.42
N PRO A 239 24.56 -7.93 -14.19
CA PRO A 239 23.92 -7.74 -12.90
C PRO A 239 24.64 -8.55 -11.81
N PRO A 240 24.88 -7.97 -10.62
CA PRO A 240 25.61 -8.64 -9.56
C PRO A 240 24.87 -9.91 -9.09
N PRO A 241 25.60 -10.96 -8.67
CA PRO A 241 25.01 -12.22 -8.24
C PRO A 241 24.05 -12.01 -7.07
N LEU A 242 22.78 -12.38 -7.26
CA LEU A 242 21.76 -12.33 -6.22
C LEU A 242 22.01 -13.44 -5.19
N TYR A 243 22.67 -13.08 -4.10
CA TYR A 243 22.79 -13.95 -2.93
C TYR A 243 21.42 -14.18 -2.28
N PHE A 244 20.84 -15.35 -2.53
CA PHE A 244 19.66 -15.83 -1.80
C PHE A 244 20.01 -15.98 -0.32
N ARG A 245 19.60 -14.99 0.51
CA ARG A 245 19.58 -15.20 1.96
C ARG A 245 18.37 -16.08 2.31
N PRO A 246 18.56 -17.29 2.86
CA PRO A 246 17.45 -18.08 3.38
C PRO A 246 16.78 -17.28 4.50
N ARG A 247 15.50 -16.91 4.30
CA ARG A 247 14.71 -16.27 5.35
C ARG A 247 14.56 -17.24 6.52
N PRO A 248 14.76 -16.80 7.78
CA PRO A 248 14.46 -17.62 8.94
C PRO A 248 12.96 -17.93 8.93
N LYS A 249 12.63 -19.21 8.73
CA LYS A 249 11.27 -19.72 8.91
C LYS A 249 10.99 -19.65 10.41
N PHE A 250 10.15 -18.71 10.85
CA PHE A 250 9.50 -18.80 12.16
C PHE A 250 8.54 -19.99 12.10
N GLY A 251 9.07 -21.17 12.42
CA GLY A 251 8.29 -22.38 12.59
C GLY A 251 7.45 -22.25 13.85
N ILE A 252 6.16 -21.96 13.69
CA ILE A 252 5.15 -22.35 14.67
C ILE A 252 4.76 -23.77 14.26
N TYR A 253 5.37 -24.72 14.96
CA TYR A 253 5.24 -26.16 14.86
C TYR A 253 3.93 -26.66 14.20
N CYS A 254 4.01 -27.04 12.93
CA CYS A 254 3.15 -28.09 12.41
C CYS A 254 3.80 -29.42 12.79
N THR A 255 3.35 -30.05 13.87
CA THR A 255 3.66 -31.45 14.16
C THR A 255 2.96 -32.32 13.11
N SER A 256 3.55 -32.42 11.92
CA SER A 256 3.13 -33.39 10.92
C SER A 256 3.52 -34.77 11.42
N LYS A 257 2.53 -35.52 11.89
CA LYS A 257 2.62 -36.97 12.03
C LYS A 257 2.88 -37.55 10.63
N LEU A 258 4.13 -37.86 10.32
CA LEU A 258 4.45 -38.81 9.26
C LEU A 258 3.97 -40.19 9.73
N SER A 259 2.73 -40.54 9.40
CA SER A 259 2.34 -41.94 9.32
C SER A 259 3.01 -42.52 8.09
N GLN A 260 3.96 -43.41 8.33
CA GLN A 260 4.58 -44.29 7.37
C GLN A 260 3.51 -45.01 6.53
N PHE A 261 3.34 -44.65 5.26
CA PHE A 261 2.72 -45.53 4.28
C PHE A 261 3.83 -46.06 3.39
N ARG A 262 4.32 -47.23 3.79
CA ARG A 262 5.37 -48.03 3.17
C ARG A 262 4.77 -48.66 1.90
N GLN A 263 4.91 -48.01 0.75
CA GLN A 263 4.67 -48.68 -0.53
C GLN A 263 5.86 -49.61 -0.82
N ARG A 264 5.67 -50.91 -0.57
CA ARG A 264 6.45 -51.97 -1.22
C ARG A 264 5.90 -52.12 -2.62
N ASN A 265 6.65 -51.67 -3.61
CA ASN A 265 6.52 -52.16 -4.99
C ASN A 265 7.70 -53.09 -5.23
N ASP A 266 7.49 -54.37 -4.96
CA ASP A 266 8.34 -55.44 -5.49
C ASP A 266 8.01 -55.56 -6.99
N HIS A 267 8.95 -55.19 -7.85
CA HIS A 267 8.95 -55.53 -9.27
C HIS A 267 10.03 -56.58 -9.49
N THR A 268 9.60 -57.83 -9.53
CA THR A 268 10.36 -58.97 -10.04
C THR A 268 10.35 -58.92 -11.57
N PRO A 269 11.51 -58.84 -12.25
CA PRO A 269 11.58 -59.07 -13.69
C PRO A 269 11.50 -60.58 -13.98
N HIS A 270 10.60 -60.94 -14.90
CA HIS A 270 10.48 -62.29 -15.44
C HIS A 270 11.58 -62.51 -16.50
N PRO A 271 12.36 -63.61 -16.44
CA PRO A 271 13.26 -63.97 -17.52
C PRO A 271 12.45 -64.50 -18.71
N MET A 272 12.82 -64.03 -19.91
CA MET A 272 12.44 -64.60 -21.20
C MET A 272 13.38 -65.77 -21.47
N ASP A 273 12.83 -66.98 -21.52
CA ASP A 273 13.49 -68.14 -22.11
C ASP A 273 12.96 -68.40 -23.53
N TYR A 274 13.90 -68.86 -24.35
CA TYR A 274 13.82 -69.19 -25.77
C TYR A 274 12.80 -70.29 -26.12
#